data_AF-A0AAV0APL6-F1
#
_entry.id   AF-A0AAV0APL6-F1
#
_cell.length_a   1.000
_cell.length_b   1.000
_cell.length_c   1.000
_cell.angle_alpha   90.00
_cell.angle_beta   90.00
_cell.angle_gamma   90.00
#
_symmetry.space_group_name_H-M   'P 1'
#
loop_
_entity.id
_entity.type
_entity.pdbx_description
1 polymer ?
#
loop_
_entity_poly.entity_id
_entity_poly.type
_entity_poly.pdbx_seq_one_letter_code
_entity_poly.pdbx_strand_id
1 'polypeptide(L)'
;VTFIACVKIHRIRFERHPSDTDRSGFIGDLFLYNFCIQSQVSLIGTSCPSRYIVLKGEANNTVDDLQNIANLVSSGFQRAIKSVEIATPTYYANLVATRAKKCNMSDANGSTVFTTNSGAQTQFKRQHEFYYFRIGLMR
;
A
#
# COMPACT_ATOMS: atom_id res chain seq x y z
N VAL A 1 2.63 -17.86 14.34
CA VAL A 1 1.87 -16.89 13.51
C VAL A 1 2.21 -15.47 13.94
N THR A 2 2.50 -14.58 12.98
CA THR A 2 2.87 -13.17 13.27
C THR A 2 1.85 -12.23 12.64
N PHE A 3 1.36 -11.27 13.43
CA PHE A 3 0.39 -10.27 13.01
C PHE A 3 1.06 -8.90 12.88
N ILE A 4 0.95 -8.31 11.70
CA ILE A 4 1.57 -7.03 11.38
C ILE A 4 0.49 -6.10 10.81
N ALA A 5 0.32 -4.94 11.44
CA ALA A 5 -0.53 -3.88 10.92
C ALA A 5 0.29 -2.96 10.01
N CYS A 6 -0.22 -2.70 8.81
CA CYS A 6 0.37 -1.77 7.84
C CYS A 6 -0.36 -0.43 7.91
N VAL A 7 0.35 0.64 8.24
CA VAL A 7 -0.21 2.00 8.33
C VAL A 7 0.45 2.89 7.29
N LYS A 8 -0.34 3.27 6.29
CA LYS A 8 0.11 4.15 5.21
C LYS A 8 -0.06 5.62 5.51
N ILE A 9 -1.16 5.99 6.14
CA ILE A 9 -1.51 7.39 6.43
C ILE A 9 -0.95 7.74 7.81
N HIS A 10 0.11 8.54 7.84
CA HIS A 10 0.77 9.01 9.06
C HIS A 10 1.64 10.24 8.75
N ARG A 11 2.15 10.89 9.80
CA ARG A 11 2.86 12.19 9.70
C ARG A 11 4.39 12.10 9.67
N ILE A 12 4.95 10.90 9.47
CA ILE A 12 6.40 10.70 9.44
C ILE A 12 6.89 10.94 8.02
N ARG A 13 8.02 11.63 7.89
CA ARG A 13 8.74 11.81 6.64
C ARG A 13 10.22 11.59 6.91
N PHE A 14 10.89 10.93 5.97
CA PHE A 14 12.33 10.77 6.00
C PHE A 14 12.96 11.89 5.18
N GLU A 15 13.91 12.59 5.80
CA GLU A 15 14.77 13.53 5.11
C GLU A 15 15.93 12.76 4.50
N ARG A 16 16.17 12.95 3.20
CA ARG A 16 17.22 12.23 2.48
C ARG A 16 18.51 13.03 2.58
N HIS A 17 19.44 12.62 3.43
CA HIS A 17 20.80 13.13 3.36
C HIS A 17 21.46 12.59 2.07
N PRO A 18 22.18 13.40 1.27
CA PRO A 18 22.75 12.96 0.00
C PRO A 18 23.78 11.82 0.12
N SER A 19 24.31 11.57 1.32
CA SER A 19 25.17 10.43 1.62
C SER A 19 24.44 9.22 2.20
N ASP A 20 23.15 9.32 2.52
CA ASP A 20 22.34 8.20 3.01
C ASP A 20 21.69 7.48 1.81
N THR A 21 22.29 6.36 1.43
CA THR A 21 21.70 5.41 0.50
C THR A 21 20.72 4.51 1.27
N ASP A 22 19.43 4.71 0.99
CA ASP A 22 18.31 3.77 1.16
C ASP A 22 18.28 2.94 2.46
N ARG A 23 18.32 3.60 3.63
CA ARG A 23 18.15 2.91 4.93
C ARG A 23 16.68 2.86 5.33
N SER A 24 16.15 1.65 5.50
CA SER A 24 14.95 1.39 6.29
C SER A 24 15.17 1.94 7.70
N GLY A 25 14.36 2.91 8.11
CA GLY A 25 14.50 3.54 9.43
C GLY A 25 13.76 2.72 10.48
N PHE A 26 14.49 2.14 11.43
CA PHE A 26 13.88 1.69 12.67
C PHE A 26 13.44 2.90 13.48
N ILE A 27 12.14 3.08 13.63
CA ILE A 27 11.57 4.11 14.51
C ILE A 27 11.20 3.40 15.81
N GLY A 28 12.20 3.23 16.67
CA GLY A 28 12.03 2.53 17.93
C GLY A 28 11.23 3.35 18.93
N ASP A 29 9.96 2.98 19.13
CA ASP A 29 9.28 3.28 20.39
C ASP A 29 9.55 2.13 21.37
N LEU A 30 9.94 2.46 22.61
CA LEU A 30 10.39 1.51 23.64
C LEU A 30 9.35 0.44 24.01
N PHE A 31 8.07 0.66 23.68
CA PHE A 31 6.95 -0.20 24.06
C PHE A 31 6.28 -0.94 22.89
N LEU A 32 6.51 -0.51 21.65
CA LEU A 32 5.85 -1.06 20.48
C LEU A 32 6.89 -1.40 19.43
N TYR A 33 6.97 -2.69 19.09
CA TYR A 33 7.83 -3.17 18.04
C TYR A 33 7.30 -2.72 16.68
N ASN A 34 7.86 -1.62 16.17
CA ASN A 34 7.44 -1.00 14.93
C ASN A 34 8.63 -0.47 14.14
N PHE A 35 8.48 -0.43 12.82
CA PHE A 35 9.51 0.06 11.92
C PHE A 35 8.86 0.75 10.71
N CYS A 36 9.58 1.69 10.10
CA CYS A 36 9.14 2.38 8.90
C CYS A 36 10.04 2.02 7.72
N ILE A 37 9.43 1.59 6.61
CA ILE A 37 10.17 1.23 5.40
C ILE A 37 9.74 2.11 4.26
N GLN A 38 10.72 2.58 3.52
CA GLN A 38 10.52 3.16 2.21
C GLN A 38 10.96 2.15 1.14
N SER A 39 10.00 1.40 0.61
CA SER A 39 10.24 0.36 -0.40
C SER A 39 10.28 0.88 -1.83
N GLN A 40 9.79 2.11 -2.07
CA GLN A 40 9.69 2.70 -3.41
C GLN A 40 10.39 4.06 -3.50
N VAL A 41 10.83 4.40 -4.72
CA VAL A 41 11.28 5.74 -5.06
C VAL A 41 10.09 6.66 -5.30
N SER A 42 10.06 7.78 -4.59
CA SER A 42 9.11 8.86 -4.85
C SER A 42 9.58 9.70 -6.02
N LEU A 43 8.72 9.84 -7.04
CA LEU A 43 9.03 10.58 -8.26
C LEU A 43 8.99 12.10 -8.05
N ILE A 44 8.07 12.57 -7.20
CA ILE A 44 7.85 14.00 -6.93
C ILE A 44 7.62 14.17 -5.42
N GLY A 45 8.33 15.12 -4.81
CA GLY A 45 8.22 15.45 -3.40
C GLY A 45 8.86 14.43 -2.46
N THR A 46 8.64 14.62 -1.16
CA THR A 46 9.15 13.73 -0.12
C THR A 46 8.32 12.45 -0.03
N SER A 47 9.00 11.33 0.10
CA SER A 47 8.39 10.02 0.31
C SER A 47 7.65 9.92 1.66
N CYS A 48 6.61 9.08 1.69
CA CYS A 48 5.79 8.82 2.88
C CYS A 48 5.98 7.35 3.33
N PRO A 49 7.05 7.03 4.07
CA PRO A 49 7.46 5.65 4.35
C PRO A 49 6.35 4.85 5.03
N SER A 50 6.07 3.61 4.65
CA SER A 50 5.01 2.83 5.33
C SER A 50 5.44 2.38 6.72
N ARG A 51 4.58 2.60 7.72
CA ARG A 51 4.79 2.14 9.10
C ARG A 51 4.21 0.75 9.29
N TYR A 52 5.02 -0.17 9.81
CA TYR A 52 4.63 -1.52 10.17
C TYR A 52 4.68 -1.67 11.69
N ILE A 53 3.58 -2.15 12.27
CA ILE A 53 3.45 -2.36 13.72
C ILE A 53 3.23 -3.85 13.95
N VAL A 54 4.14 -4.50 14.66
CA VAL A 54 4.01 -5.90 15.02
C VAL A 54 3.10 -5.99 16.25
N LEU A 55 1.90 -6.52 16.06
CA LEU A 55 0.91 -6.66 17.12
C LEU A 55 1.14 -7.92 17.95
N LYS A 56 1.57 -9.00 17.29
CA LYS A 56 1.85 -10.28 17.92
C LYS A 56 2.91 -11.01 17.11
N GLY A 57 4.03 -11.34 17.74
CA GLY A 57 5.07 -12.19 17.17
C GLY A 57 5.17 -13.47 17.97
N GLU A 58 4.70 -14.58 17.41
CA GLU A 58 4.93 -15.92 17.97
C GLU A 58 6.29 -16.50 17.50
N ALA A 59 6.82 -15.96 16.41
CA ALA A 59 8.17 -16.24 15.95
C ALA A 59 9.13 -15.18 16.51
N ASN A 60 10.30 -15.62 16.99
CA ASN A 60 11.40 -14.76 17.47
C ASN A 60 12.12 -14.04 16.32
N ASN A 61 11.36 -13.41 15.42
CA ASN A 61 11.91 -12.72 14.26
C ASN A 61 12.57 -11.42 14.70
N THR A 62 13.78 -11.17 14.22
CA THR A 62 14.46 -9.90 14.44
C THR A 62 13.83 -8.79 13.59
N VAL A 63 14.11 -7.53 13.95
CA VAL A 63 13.49 -6.39 13.25
C VAL A 63 13.96 -6.39 11.80
N ASP A 64 15.24 -6.68 11.61
CA ASP A 64 15.90 -6.69 10.32
C ASP A 64 15.33 -7.77 9.40
N ASP A 65 15.02 -8.96 9.95
CA ASP A 65 14.35 -10.03 9.19
C ASP A 65 12.97 -9.58 8.72
N LEU A 66 12.18 -8.98 9.61
CA LEU A 66 10.85 -8.48 9.27
C LEU A 66 10.93 -7.33 8.26
N GLN A 67 11.97 -6.49 8.35
CA GLN A 67 12.20 -5.42 7.39
C GLN A 67 12.51 -5.97 6.00
N ASN A 68 13.40 -6.98 5.92
CA ASN A 68 13.77 -7.63 4.67
C ASN A 68 12.57 -8.33 4.02
N ILE A 69 11.79 -9.07 4.82
CA ILE A 69 10.57 -9.73 4.34
C ILE A 69 9.56 -8.69 3.83
N ALA A 70 9.33 -7.61 4.58
CA ALA A 70 8.41 -6.56 4.17
C ALA A 70 8.84 -5.89 2.85
N ASN A 71 10.14 -5.66 2.67
CA ASN A 71 10.67 -5.09 1.43
C ASN A 71 10.51 -6.07 0.25
N LEU A 72 10.80 -7.35 0.44
CA LEU A 72 10.63 -8.39 -0.57
C LEU A 72 9.16 -8.62 -0.96
N VAL A 73 8.25 -8.61 0.01
CA VAL A 73 6.82 -8.73 -0.26
C VAL A 73 6.30 -7.53 -1.05
N SER A 74 6.85 -6.34 -0.82
CA SER A 74 6.46 -5.10 -1.51
C SER A 74 6.92 -5.03 -2.97
N SER A 75 7.99 -5.75 -3.32
CA SER A 75 8.46 -5.88 -4.71
C SER A 75 7.72 -6.95 -5.51
N GLY A 76 7.04 -7.89 -4.86
CA GLY A 76 6.28 -8.99 -5.48
C GLY A 76 4.97 -8.59 -6.17
N PHE A 77 4.72 -7.30 -6.45
CA PHE A 77 3.47 -6.82 -7.03
C PHE A 77 3.40 -7.10 -8.54
N GLN A 78 2.47 -7.96 -8.97
CA GLN A 78 2.44 -8.45 -10.36
C GLN A 78 1.95 -7.43 -11.40
N ARG A 79 1.27 -6.34 -11.00
CA ARG A 79 0.70 -5.38 -11.98
C ARG A 79 1.70 -4.28 -12.38
N ALA A 80 2.85 -4.15 -11.72
CA ALA A 80 3.85 -3.13 -12.03
C ALA A 80 5.27 -3.66 -11.82
N ILE A 81 6.22 -3.16 -12.61
CA ILE A 81 7.66 -3.51 -12.51
C ILE A 81 8.36 -2.66 -11.43
N LYS A 82 7.59 -2.08 -10.51
CA LYS A 82 8.07 -1.17 -9.47
C LYS A 82 7.64 -1.69 -8.12
N SER A 83 8.53 -1.55 -7.14
CA SER A 83 8.19 -1.79 -5.74
C SER A 83 7.07 -0.85 -5.31
N VAL A 84 6.14 -1.37 -4.52
CA VAL A 84 4.97 -0.64 -4.00
C VAL A 84 5.28 -0.17 -2.59
N GLU A 85 4.76 0.99 -2.20
CA GLU A 85 4.98 1.58 -0.87
C GLU A 85 4.50 0.72 0.31
N ILE A 86 3.48 -0.11 0.10
CA ILE A 86 2.85 -0.98 1.10
C ILE A 86 2.97 -2.43 0.66
N ALA A 87 2.93 -3.36 1.61
CA ALA A 87 2.92 -4.79 1.31
C ALA A 87 1.86 -5.16 0.26
N THR A 88 2.29 -5.88 -0.77
CA THR A 88 1.48 -6.41 -1.87
C THR A 88 0.15 -7.07 -1.44
N PRO A 89 0.09 -7.94 -0.41
CA PRO A 89 -1.18 -8.54 0.02
C PRO A 89 -2.17 -7.49 0.55
N THR A 90 -1.71 -6.50 1.31
CA THR A 90 -2.55 -5.39 1.79
C THR A 90 -3.11 -4.58 0.63
N TYR A 91 -2.30 -4.36 -0.39
CA TYR A 91 -2.73 -3.72 -1.63
C TYR A 91 -3.83 -4.52 -2.34
N TYR A 92 -3.66 -5.84 -2.47
CA TYR A 92 -4.66 -6.70 -3.11
C TYR A 92 -5.96 -6.77 -2.31
N ALA A 93 -5.89 -6.82 -0.98
CA ALA A 93 -7.07 -6.76 -0.12
C ALA A 93 -7.89 -5.49 -0.40
N ASN A 94 -7.23 -4.34 -0.53
CA ASN A 94 -7.91 -3.08 -0.86
C ASN A 94 -8.53 -3.10 -2.27
N LEU A 95 -7.83 -3.69 -3.25
CA LEU A 95 -8.35 -3.84 -4.60
C LEU A 95 -9.62 -4.72 -4.63
N VAL A 96 -9.62 -5.82 -3.87
CA VAL A 96 -10.76 -6.72 -3.73
C VAL A 96 -11.91 -6.02 -3.02
N ALA A 97 -11.66 -5.32 -1.90
CA ALA A 97 -12.67 -4.57 -1.18
C ALA A 97 -13.34 -3.50 -2.05
N THR A 98 -12.54 -2.78 -2.86
CA THR A 98 -13.04 -1.77 -3.80
C THR A 98 -13.91 -2.39 -4.90
N ARG A 99 -13.52 -3.57 -5.41
CA ARG A 99 -14.33 -4.32 -6.40
C ARG A 99 -15.62 -4.85 -5.78
N ALA A 100 -15.56 -5.45 -4.60
CA ALA A 100 -16.73 -5.94 -3.88
C ALA A 100 -17.74 -4.81 -3.60
N LYS A 101 -17.26 -3.62 -3.22
CA LYS A 101 -18.11 -2.44 -3.04
C LYS A 101 -18.86 -2.04 -4.33
N LYS A 102 -18.25 -2.23 -5.50
CA LYS A 102 -18.91 -1.94 -6.79
C LYS A 102 -19.96 -2.98 -7.14
N CYS A 103 -19.68 -4.27 -6.91
CA CYS A 103 -20.65 -5.35 -7.12
C CYS A 103 -21.88 -5.22 -6.22
N ASN A 104 -21.70 -4.93 -4.93
CA ASN A 104 -22.83 -4.77 -4.01
C ASN A 104 -23.72 -3.57 -4.37
N MET A 105 -23.17 -2.56 -5.05
CA MET A 105 -23.93 -1.39 -5.48
C MET A 105 -24.71 -1.63 -6.79
N SER A 106 -24.30 -2.58 -7.62
CA SER A 106 -25.07 -2.96 -8.82
C SER A 106 -26.30 -3.81 -8.48
N ASP A 107 -26.27 -4.57 -7.39
CA ASP A 107 -27.37 -5.46 -7.00
C ASP A 107 -28.50 -4.72 -6.26
N ALA A 108 -28.21 -3.57 -5.64
CA ALA A 108 -29.24 -2.69 -5.04
C ALA A 108 -30.11 -1.97 -6.08
N ASN A 109 -29.66 -1.91 -7.34
CA ASN A 109 -30.42 -1.39 -8.48
C ASN A 109 -30.93 -2.57 -9.32
N GLY A 110 -31.66 -3.49 -8.68
CA GLY A 110 -32.29 -4.66 -9.28
C GLY A 110 -33.29 -4.33 -10.38
N SER A 111 -32.80 -3.85 -11.51
CA SER A 111 -33.47 -3.81 -12.80
C SER A 111 -32.49 -4.37 -13.81
N THR A 112 -32.76 -5.61 -14.20
CA THR A 112 -32.15 -6.34 -15.30
C THR A 112 -32.11 -5.48 -16.56
N VAL A 113 -30.96 -4.86 -16.86
CA VAL A 113 -30.64 -4.46 -18.23
C VAL A 113 -29.17 -4.73 -18.48
N PHE A 114 -28.88 -5.87 -19.11
CA PHE A 114 -27.70 -6.01 -19.95
C PHE A 114 -27.86 -5.04 -21.12
N THR A 115 -27.51 -3.77 -20.94
CA THR A 115 -27.34 -2.85 -22.08
C THR A 115 -25.92 -2.98 -22.59
N THR A 116 -25.78 -3.72 -23.70
CA THR A 116 -24.67 -3.57 -24.63
C THR A 116 -24.66 -2.14 -25.15
N ASN A 117 -23.94 -1.24 -24.48
CA ASN A 117 -23.52 0.05 -25.03
C ASN A 117 -22.06 0.33 -24.64
N SER A 118 -21.17 -0.19 -25.47
CA SER A 118 -20.11 0.57 -26.14
C SER A 118 -19.28 1.55 -25.30
N GLY A 119 -18.19 1.04 -24.73
CA GLY A 119 -16.85 1.59 -24.95
C GLY A 119 -16.39 2.90 -24.26
N ALA A 120 -17.26 3.81 -23.80
CA ALA A 120 -16.79 5.17 -23.52
C ALA A 120 -16.63 5.61 -22.05
N GLN A 121 -17.39 5.06 -21.08
CA GLN A 121 -17.39 5.61 -19.71
C GLN A 121 -16.50 4.87 -18.69
N THR A 122 -16.23 3.58 -18.91
CA THR A 122 -15.41 2.77 -17.98
C THR A 122 -13.91 3.08 -18.09
N GLN A 123 -13.46 3.71 -19.19
CA GLN A 123 -12.06 4.14 -19.34
C GLN A 123 -11.77 5.42 -18.56
N PHE A 124 -12.67 6.42 -18.62
CA PHE A 124 -12.48 7.69 -17.93
C PHE A 124 -12.51 7.51 -16.40
N LYS A 125 -13.40 6.66 -15.87
CA LYS A 125 -13.46 6.34 -14.42
C LYS A 125 -12.25 5.52 -13.94
N ARG A 126 -11.73 4.57 -14.75
CA ARG A 126 -10.50 3.83 -14.41
C ARG A 126 -9.28 4.75 -14.37
N GLN A 127 -9.18 5.70 -15.32
CA GLN A 127 -8.11 6.68 -15.31
C GLN A 127 -8.26 7.69 -14.16
N HIS A 128 -9.48 8.11 -13.83
CA HIS A 128 -9.75 8.98 -12.68
C HIS A 128 -9.48 8.27 -11.35
N GLU A 129 -9.82 6.98 -11.21
CA GLU A 129 -9.54 6.18 -10.00
C GLU A 129 -8.06 5.84 -9.88
N PHE A 130 -7.34 5.61 -10.98
CA PHE A 130 -5.87 5.58 -11.00
C PHE A 130 -5.26 6.95 -10.66
N TYR A 131 -5.87 8.04 -11.13
CA TYR A 131 -5.47 9.40 -10.78
C TYR A 131 -5.67 9.61 -9.29
N TYR A 132 -6.84 9.38 -8.69
CA TYR A 132 -7.05 9.51 -7.24
C TYR A 132 -6.25 8.49 -6.41
N PHE A 133 -5.89 7.33 -6.96
CA PHE A 133 -4.96 6.41 -6.31
C PHE A 133 -3.52 6.95 -6.30
N ARG A 134 -3.14 7.74 -7.31
CA ARG A 134 -1.84 8.41 -7.43
C ARG A 134 -1.81 9.78 -6.72
N ILE A 135 -2.94 10.50 -6.66
CA ILE A 135 -3.10 11.79 -5.94
C ILE A 135 -3.42 11.55 -4.45
N GLY A 136 -4.13 10.48 -4.09
CA GLY A 136 -4.36 10.04 -2.71
C GLY A 136 -3.12 9.45 -2.04
N LEU A 137 -2.06 9.22 -2.82
CA LEU A 137 -0.69 9.03 -2.35
C LEU A 137 0.05 10.37 -2.09
N MET A 138 -0.56 11.51 -2.45
CA MET A 138 -0.03 12.88 -2.32
C MET A 138 -0.89 13.79 -1.41
N ARG A 139 -1.78 13.23 -0.58
CA ARG A 139 -2.41 13.95 0.53
C ARG A 139 -2.38 13.13 1.81
#